data_AF-A0A945A2E8-F1
#
_entry.id   AF-A0A945A2E8-F1
#
_cell.length_a   1.000
_cell.length_b   1.000
_cell.length_c   1.000
_cell.angle_alpha   90.00
_cell.angle_beta   90.00
_cell.angle_gamma   90.00
#
_symmetry.space_group_name_H-M   'P 1'
#
loop_
_entity.id
_entity.type
_entity.pdbx_description
1 polymer ?
#
loop_
_entity_poly.entity_id
_entity_poly.type
_entity_poly.pdbx_seq_one_letter_code
_entity_poly.pdbx_strand_id
1 'polypeptide(L)'
;MSDPTNSEIADSPDSALENNSSGVQDAAVEYKGVQLWLSTNRELVFRLGIIGFVAAFVIFGTVLWLTDSLSLENLGYSGLWIVSFIAAGSIILPVPGPAAVCIAAAPDLGLNPLFIGLISASAEALGEMTGYLAGISGRSLLERNRFYPRVHSLVQRRGGIILFFGAIIPNPLFDVIGIAAGSIGYPIKRFIAIVFVAKAIKSTAVAYACFWGIDWIQGFLA
;
A
#
# COMPACT_ATOMS: atom_id res chain seq x y z
N MET A 1 67.33 4.13 48.30
CA MET A 1 66.66 4.22 47.00
C MET A 1 65.21 3.85 47.24
N SER A 2 64.36 4.81 47.57
CA SER A 2 62.97 4.54 47.97
C SER A 2 62.02 5.57 47.34
N ASP A 3 60.97 4.99 46.75
CA ASP A 3 59.72 5.55 46.27
C ASP A 3 59.66 6.17 44.86
N PRO A 4 58.59 5.84 44.11
CA PRO A 4 57.40 6.67 44.23
C PRO A 4 56.12 5.88 44.53
N THR A 5 55.39 6.45 45.47
CA THR A 5 54.05 6.10 45.89
C THR A 5 53.09 6.20 44.71
N ASN A 6 52.43 5.09 44.44
CA ASN A 6 51.23 4.98 43.63
C ASN A 6 50.19 5.99 44.17
N SER A 7 49.97 7.09 43.44
CA SER A 7 48.84 7.99 43.70
C SER A 7 47.75 7.68 42.69
N GLU A 8 46.84 6.84 43.17
CA GLU A 8 45.50 6.62 42.66
C GLU A 8 44.90 7.96 42.20
N ILE A 9 44.76 8.13 40.88
CA ILE A 9 44.06 9.26 40.29
C ILE A 9 42.59 9.05 40.69
N ALA A 10 42.18 9.74 41.75
CA ALA A 10 40.78 9.83 42.15
C ALA A 10 40.00 10.36 40.94
N ASP A 11 39.08 9.52 40.44
CA ASP A 11 38.14 9.84 39.39
C ASP A 11 37.29 11.03 39.86
N SER A 12 37.69 12.23 39.41
CA SER A 12 37.05 13.49 39.75
C SER A 12 35.63 13.49 39.18
N PRO A 13 34.60 13.89 39.96
CA PRO A 13 33.22 13.98 39.45
C PRO A 13 33.07 14.91 38.23
N ASP A 14 34.06 15.78 37.95
CA ASP A 14 34.08 16.64 36.76
C ASP A 14 34.29 15.87 35.44
N SER A 15 35.05 14.76 35.45
CA SER A 15 35.31 13.95 34.23
C SER A 15 34.04 13.27 33.70
N ALA A 16 33.18 12.82 34.62
CA ALA A 16 31.91 12.18 34.32
C ALA A 16 30.86 13.20 33.83
N LEU A 17 30.91 14.45 34.32
CA LEU A 17 30.02 15.52 33.89
C LEU A 17 30.37 16.05 32.48
N GLU A 18 31.66 16.18 32.16
CA GLU A 18 32.11 16.56 30.81
C GLU A 18 31.73 15.50 29.76
N ASN A 19 31.97 14.23 30.05
CA ASN A 19 31.66 13.12 29.13
C ASN A 19 30.15 12.92 28.90
N ASN A 20 29.33 13.24 29.90
CA ASN A 20 27.88 13.20 29.75
C ASN A 20 27.35 14.42 28.97
N SER A 21 27.99 15.59 29.13
CA SER A 21 27.61 16.80 28.39
C SER A 21 27.94 16.70 26.90
N SER A 22 29.07 16.11 26.53
CA SER A 22 29.46 15.87 25.14
C SER A 22 28.54 14.85 24.47
N GLY A 23 28.23 13.73 25.15
CA GLY A 23 27.29 12.73 24.64
C GLY A 23 25.86 13.26 24.44
N VAL A 24 25.38 14.13 25.33
CA VAL A 24 24.06 14.79 25.19
C VAL A 24 24.07 15.81 24.04
N GLN A 25 25.18 16.53 23.85
CA GLN A 25 25.34 17.49 22.76
C GLN A 25 25.40 16.79 21.39
N ASP A 26 26.17 15.70 21.28
CA ASP A 26 26.34 14.91 20.06
C ASP A 26 25.04 14.22 19.66
N ALA A 27 24.33 13.61 20.61
CA ALA A 27 23.02 13.04 20.37
C ALA A 27 22.02 14.11 19.89
N ALA A 28 21.98 15.28 20.55
CA ALA A 28 21.07 16.36 20.16
C ALA A 28 21.36 16.92 18.75
N VAL A 29 22.64 16.94 18.33
CA VAL A 29 23.06 17.34 16.98
C VAL A 29 22.68 16.28 15.95
N GLU A 30 22.82 15.00 16.27
CA GLU A 30 22.41 13.87 15.41
C GLU A 30 20.89 13.86 15.21
N TYR A 31 20.10 13.99 16.29
CA TYR A 31 18.63 14.08 16.20
C TYR A 31 18.17 15.31 15.40
N LYS A 32 18.84 16.46 15.56
CA LYS A 32 18.54 17.66 14.75
C LYS A 32 18.92 17.47 13.28
N GLY A 33 20.06 16.85 12.97
CA GLY A 33 20.50 16.55 11.61
C GLY A 33 19.54 15.58 10.90
N VAL A 34 19.09 14.55 11.61
CA VAL A 34 18.08 13.59 11.16
C VAL A 34 16.73 14.28 10.94
N GLN A 35 16.28 15.14 11.86
CA GLN A 35 15.05 15.94 11.68
C GLN A 35 15.13 16.94 10.51
N LEU A 36 16.29 17.57 10.30
CA LEU A 36 16.51 18.52 9.20
C LEU A 36 16.52 17.80 7.84
N TRP A 37 17.13 16.61 7.78
CA TRP A 37 17.10 15.73 6.60
C TRP A 37 15.68 15.17 6.33
N LEU A 38 14.96 14.76 7.38
CA LEU A 38 13.56 14.29 7.33
C LEU A 38 12.60 15.37 6.78
N SER A 39 12.79 16.63 7.14
CA SER A 39 11.95 17.73 6.67
C SER A 39 12.27 18.17 5.24
N THR A 40 13.54 18.09 4.83
CA THR A 40 13.99 18.38 3.46
C THR A 40 13.58 17.28 2.48
N ASN A 41 13.66 16.01 2.90
CA ASN A 41 13.33 14.84 2.09
C ASN A 41 11.97 14.22 2.48
N ARG A 42 11.03 15.05 2.95
CA ARG A 42 9.71 14.63 3.45
C ARG A 42 8.95 13.74 2.47
N GLU A 43 9.07 14.00 1.16
CA GLU A 43 8.48 13.15 0.13
C GLU A 43 9.15 11.77 0.01
N LEU A 44 10.45 11.68 0.23
CA LEU A 44 11.24 10.46 0.10
C LEU A 44 11.02 9.54 1.32
N VAL A 45 10.94 10.13 2.52
CA VAL A 45 10.59 9.41 3.74
C VAL A 45 9.13 8.97 3.72
N PHE A 46 8.22 9.80 3.20
CA PHE A 46 6.83 9.39 3.00
C PHE A 46 6.70 8.25 1.99
N ARG A 47 7.48 8.27 0.90
CA ARG A 47 7.54 7.17 -0.08
C ARG A 47 8.13 5.90 0.53
N LEU A 48 9.24 5.97 1.24
CA LEU A 48 9.86 4.82 1.90
C LEU A 48 8.99 4.26 3.03
N GLY A 49 8.29 5.12 3.76
CA GLY A 49 7.32 4.71 4.78
C GLY A 49 6.14 3.96 4.18
N ILE A 50 5.59 4.44 3.06
CA ILE A 50 4.53 3.74 2.34
C ILE A 50 5.03 2.41 1.76
N ILE A 51 6.20 2.38 1.13
CA ILE A 51 6.79 1.15 0.57
C ILE A 51 7.07 0.12 1.67
N GLY A 52 7.64 0.55 2.80
CA GLY A 52 7.88 -0.30 3.95
C GLY A 52 6.59 -0.80 4.60
N PHE A 53 5.57 0.05 4.71
CA PHE A 53 4.26 -0.33 5.21
C PHE A 53 3.58 -1.36 4.29
N VAL A 54 3.58 -1.12 2.98
CA VAL A 54 3.05 -2.05 1.97
C VAL A 54 3.80 -3.37 2.00
N ALA A 55 5.14 -3.35 2.02
CA ALA A 55 5.95 -4.56 2.08
C ALA A 55 5.73 -5.34 3.38
N ALA A 56 5.69 -4.66 4.53
CA ALA A 56 5.38 -5.30 5.82
C ALA A 56 3.98 -5.92 5.83
N PHE A 57 3.00 -5.25 5.21
CA PHE A 57 1.62 -5.76 5.13
C PHE A 57 1.50 -6.96 4.17
N VAL A 58 2.20 -6.93 3.03
CA VAL A 58 2.30 -8.07 2.10
C VAL A 58 2.97 -9.26 2.79
N ILE A 59 4.10 -9.03 3.48
CA ILE A 59 4.82 -10.08 4.20
C ILE A 59 3.95 -10.65 5.32
N PHE A 60 3.26 -9.80 6.07
CA PHE A 60 2.33 -10.24 7.12
C PHE A 60 1.19 -11.09 6.56
N GLY A 61 0.54 -10.64 5.47
CA GLY A 61 -0.50 -11.43 4.80
C GLY A 61 0.01 -12.75 4.23
N THR A 62 1.25 -12.78 3.72
CA THR A 62 1.89 -13.99 3.17
C THR A 62 2.30 -14.98 4.27
N VAL A 63 2.80 -14.48 5.41
CA VAL A 63 3.13 -15.31 6.57
C VAL A 63 1.87 -15.95 7.15
N LEU A 64 0.78 -15.19 7.25
CA LEU A 64 -0.52 -15.73 7.68
C LEU A 64 -1.08 -16.78 6.71
N TRP A 65 -0.81 -16.63 5.41
CA TRP A 65 -1.17 -17.62 4.38
C TRP A 65 -0.39 -18.93 4.53
N LEU A 66 0.91 -18.86 4.80
CA LEU A 66 1.77 -20.03 4.92
C LEU A 66 1.54 -20.82 6.22
N THR A 67 0.95 -20.20 7.25
CA THR A 67 0.67 -20.84 8.54
C THR A 67 -0.63 -21.65 8.59
N ASP A 68 -1.33 -21.84 7.47
CA ASP A 68 -2.57 -22.64 7.36
C ASP A 68 -3.67 -22.24 8.37
N SER A 69 -3.60 -21.01 8.91
CA SER A 69 -4.65 -20.43 9.76
C SER A 69 -5.81 -19.84 8.94
N LEU A 70 -5.85 -20.15 7.64
CA LEU A 70 -6.79 -19.64 6.65
C LEU A 70 -7.95 -20.61 6.45
N SER A 71 -8.65 -20.99 7.52
CA SER A 71 -9.94 -21.66 7.38
C SER A 71 -10.99 -20.65 6.88
N LEU A 72 -11.59 -20.96 5.72
CA LEU A 72 -12.64 -20.17 5.05
C LEU A 72 -13.81 -19.79 5.98
N GLU A 73 -14.02 -20.54 7.06
CA GLU A 73 -15.05 -20.29 8.08
C GLU A 73 -14.76 -19.09 9.01
N ASN A 74 -13.50 -18.65 9.14
CA ASN A 74 -13.10 -17.56 10.05
C ASN A 74 -12.62 -16.27 9.34
N LEU A 75 -12.56 -16.26 8.01
CA LEU A 75 -11.86 -15.22 7.25
C LEU A 75 -12.67 -13.94 6.98
N GLY A 76 -13.99 -13.97 7.18
CA GLY A 76 -14.85 -12.78 7.22
C GLY A 76 -14.42 -11.63 6.30
N TYR A 77 -14.28 -10.44 6.88
CA TYR A 77 -13.84 -9.24 6.15
C TYR A 77 -12.31 -9.07 6.07
N SER A 78 -11.56 -9.61 7.03
CA SER A 78 -10.09 -9.43 7.11
C SER A 78 -9.36 -10.26 6.05
N GLY A 79 -9.78 -11.51 5.83
CA GLY A 79 -9.29 -12.36 4.76
C GLY A 79 -9.58 -11.79 3.39
N LEU A 80 -10.82 -11.31 3.17
CA LEU A 80 -11.21 -10.62 1.96
C LEU A 80 -10.28 -9.44 1.65
N TRP A 81 -9.95 -8.64 2.66
CA TRP A 81 -9.06 -7.50 2.50
C TRP A 81 -7.65 -7.92 2.06
N ILE A 82 -7.06 -8.92 2.74
CA ILE A 82 -5.69 -9.39 2.43
C ILE A 82 -5.63 -9.97 1.02
N VAL A 83 -6.58 -10.84 0.66
CA VAL A 83 -6.61 -11.45 -0.68
C VAL A 83 -6.84 -10.40 -1.76
N SER A 84 -7.75 -9.44 -1.54
CA SER A 84 -7.99 -8.34 -2.50
C SER A 84 -6.76 -7.45 -2.67
N PHE A 85 -6.00 -7.22 -1.60
CA PHE A 85 -4.79 -6.41 -1.62
C PHE A 85 -3.67 -7.10 -2.41
N ILE A 86 -3.43 -8.39 -2.13
CA ILE A 86 -2.43 -9.19 -2.86
C ILE A 86 -2.82 -9.31 -4.34
N ALA A 87 -4.11 -9.52 -4.64
CA ALA A 87 -4.62 -9.62 -6.00
C ALA A 87 -4.44 -8.31 -6.79
N ALA A 88 -4.62 -7.16 -6.16
CA ALA A 88 -4.41 -5.85 -6.79
C ALA A 88 -2.93 -5.45 -6.88
N GLY A 89 -2.08 -5.91 -5.96
CA GLY A 89 -0.63 -5.66 -6.03
C GLY A 89 0.12 -6.62 -6.96
N SER A 90 -0.50 -7.73 -7.35
CA SER A 90 0.13 -8.77 -8.16
C SER A 90 -0.06 -8.50 -9.66
N ILE A 91 0.90 -7.84 -10.28
CA ILE A 91 0.95 -7.63 -11.74
C ILE A 91 1.08 -8.97 -12.52
N ILE A 92 1.59 -10.03 -11.88
CA ILE A 92 2.03 -11.27 -12.56
C ILE A 92 1.09 -12.45 -12.31
N LEU A 93 0.35 -12.46 -11.21
CA LEU A 93 -0.55 -13.58 -10.90
C LEU A 93 -1.98 -13.23 -11.34
N PRO A 94 -2.61 -14.02 -12.22
CA PRO A 94 -4.03 -13.91 -12.51
C PRO A 94 -4.81 -14.42 -11.29
N VAL A 95 -4.76 -13.68 -10.19
CA VAL A 95 -5.71 -13.84 -9.08
C VAL A 95 -6.93 -13.04 -9.47
N PRO A 96 -8.04 -13.66 -9.86
CA PRO A 96 -9.27 -12.94 -10.13
C PRO A 96 -9.74 -12.27 -8.83
N GLY A 97 -9.38 -10.99 -8.63
CA GLY A 97 -9.91 -10.17 -7.53
C GLY A 97 -11.44 -10.24 -7.38
N PRO A 98 -12.22 -10.29 -8.49
CA PRO A 98 -13.66 -10.54 -8.42
C PRO A 98 -14.05 -11.89 -7.79
N ALA A 99 -13.21 -12.92 -7.91
CA ALA A 99 -13.49 -14.22 -7.31
C ALA A 99 -13.40 -14.17 -5.78
N ALA A 100 -12.44 -13.43 -5.22
CA ALA A 100 -12.36 -13.22 -3.77
C ALA A 100 -13.62 -12.51 -3.23
N VAL A 101 -14.09 -11.50 -3.97
CA VAL A 101 -15.34 -10.78 -3.66
C VAL A 101 -16.56 -11.71 -3.75
N CYS A 102 -16.63 -12.57 -4.76
CA CYS A 102 -17.73 -13.52 -4.93
C CYS A 102 -17.76 -14.61 -3.87
N ILE A 103 -16.59 -15.16 -3.49
CA ILE A 103 -16.50 -16.13 -2.40
C ILE A 103 -16.95 -15.50 -1.09
N ALA A 104 -16.53 -14.27 -0.80
CA ALA A 104 -16.96 -13.55 0.39
C ALA A 104 -18.46 -13.19 0.38
N ALA A 105 -19.06 -13.06 -0.80
CA ALA A 105 -20.49 -12.79 -0.97
C ALA A 105 -21.37 -14.06 -0.88
N ALA A 106 -20.80 -15.21 -0.57
CA ALA A 106 -21.56 -16.44 -0.37
C ALA A 106 -22.57 -16.28 0.79
N PRO A 107 -23.83 -16.74 0.63
CA PRO A 107 -24.86 -16.63 1.67
C PRO A 107 -24.45 -17.26 3.00
N ASP A 108 -23.67 -18.34 2.95
CA ASP A 108 -23.21 -19.13 4.10
C ASP A 108 -22.36 -18.32 5.10
N LEU A 109 -21.72 -17.23 4.64
CA LEU A 109 -20.87 -16.37 5.46
C LEU A 109 -21.64 -15.24 6.17
N GLY A 110 -22.89 -14.97 5.77
CA GLY A 110 -23.72 -13.91 6.39
C GLY A 110 -23.15 -12.49 6.28
N LEU A 111 -22.18 -12.25 5.39
CA LEU A 111 -21.54 -10.95 5.22
C LEU A 111 -22.39 -10.02 4.35
N ASN A 112 -22.34 -8.72 4.65
CA ASN A 112 -23.12 -7.74 3.91
C ASN A 112 -22.38 -7.34 2.61
N PRO A 113 -23.01 -7.47 1.43
CA PRO A 113 -22.41 -7.17 0.12
C PRO A 113 -21.85 -5.74 0.00
N LEU A 114 -22.46 -4.78 0.70
CA LEU A 114 -22.01 -3.39 0.71
C LEU A 114 -20.66 -3.27 1.41
N PHE A 115 -20.51 -3.90 2.58
CA PHE A 115 -19.27 -3.88 3.35
C PHE A 115 -18.16 -4.69 2.65
N ILE A 116 -18.50 -5.81 2.01
CA ILE A 116 -17.58 -6.58 1.16
C ILE A 116 -16.97 -5.67 0.09
N GLY A 117 -17.81 -4.95 -0.66
CA GLY A 117 -17.35 -4.07 -1.72
C GLY A 117 -16.48 -2.92 -1.21
N LEU A 118 -16.82 -2.32 -0.07
CA LEU A 118 -16.06 -1.22 0.52
C LEU A 118 -14.67 -1.67 1.02
N ILE A 119 -14.62 -2.83 1.69
CA ILE A 119 -13.41 -3.41 2.27
C ILE A 119 -12.49 -3.89 1.16
N SER A 120 -13.02 -4.62 0.18
CA SER A 120 -12.27 -5.02 -1.01
C SER A 120 -11.73 -3.80 -1.77
N ALA A 121 -12.53 -2.75 -1.97
CA ALA A 121 -12.09 -1.55 -2.66
C ALA A 121 -10.97 -0.79 -1.93
N SER A 122 -10.97 -0.80 -0.59
CA SER A 122 -9.88 -0.20 0.19
C SER A 122 -8.57 -0.96 0.00
N ALA A 123 -8.64 -2.30 0.00
CA ALA A 123 -7.51 -3.18 -0.26
C ALA A 123 -7.01 -3.03 -1.70
N GLU A 124 -7.91 -3.06 -2.69
CA GLU A 124 -7.55 -2.88 -4.09
C GLU A 124 -6.89 -1.51 -4.31
N ALA A 125 -7.48 -0.42 -3.81
CA ALA A 125 -6.90 0.93 -3.96
C ALA A 125 -5.49 1.06 -3.35
N LEU A 126 -5.20 0.33 -2.27
CA LEU A 126 -3.86 0.26 -1.67
C LEU A 126 -2.90 -0.58 -2.52
N GLY A 127 -3.35 -1.73 -3.03
CA GLY A 127 -2.54 -2.56 -3.93
C GLY A 127 -2.14 -1.80 -5.20
N GLU A 128 -3.06 -1.05 -5.78
CA GLU A 128 -2.84 -0.23 -6.99
C GLU A 128 -1.83 0.92 -6.78
N MET A 129 -1.57 1.32 -5.53
CA MET A 129 -0.50 2.28 -5.25
C MET A 129 0.87 1.75 -5.66
N THR A 130 1.06 0.43 -5.69
CA THR A 130 2.32 -0.19 -6.16
C THR A 130 2.59 0.16 -7.62
N GLY A 131 1.58 0.05 -8.51
CA GLY A 131 1.66 0.46 -9.90
C GLY A 131 1.89 1.97 -10.06
N TYR A 132 1.18 2.79 -9.27
CA TYR A 132 1.38 4.23 -9.26
C TYR A 132 2.82 4.63 -8.84
N LEU A 133 3.38 3.97 -7.81
CA LEU A 133 4.76 4.17 -7.39
C LEU A 133 5.77 3.69 -8.43
N ALA A 134 5.51 2.54 -9.08
CA ALA A 134 6.32 2.06 -10.20
C ALA A 134 6.35 3.09 -11.35
N GLY A 135 5.20 3.73 -11.61
CA GLY A 135 5.10 4.86 -12.55
C GLY A 135 5.99 6.04 -12.19
N ILE A 136 5.98 6.46 -10.91
CA ILE A 136 6.84 7.55 -10.43
C ILE A 136 8.32 7.21 -10.63
N SER A 137 8.73 5.98 -10.25
CA SER A 137 10.11 5.53 -10.37
C SER A 137 10.56 5.37 -11.84
N GLY A 138 9.65 4.95 -12.71
CA GLY A 138 9.89 4.76 -14.14
C GLY A 138 9.81 6.04 -14.99
N ARG A 139 9.46 7.19 -14.41
CA ARG A 139 9.19 8.43 -15.16
C ARG A 139 10.28 8.82 -16.15
N SER A 140 11.55 8.74 -15.75
CA SER A 140 12.71 9.10 -16.60
C SER A 140 12.84 8.23 -17.86
N LEU A 141 12.40 6.96 -17.78
CA LEU A 141 12.40 6.04 -18.91
C LEU A 141 11.24 6.36 -19.88
N LEU A 142 10.07 6.74 -19.34
CA LEU A 142 8.90 7.07 -20.15
C LEU A 142 9.01 8.44 -20.84
N GLU A 143 9.72 9.41 -20.24
CA GLU A 143 9.94 10.75 -20.81
C GLU A 143 10.71 10.71 -22.14
N ARG A 144 11.50 9.66 -22.40
CA ARG A 144 12.18 9.45 -23.69
C ARG A 144 11.24 9.01 -24.82
N ASN A 145 10.00 8.64 -24.52
CA ASN A 145 9.08 8.10 -25.52
C ASN A 145 8.27 9.21 -26.20
N ARG A 146 8.17 9.15 -27.54
CA ARG A 146 7.42 10.12 -28.37
C ARG A 146 5.92 10.23 -28.03
N PHE A 147 5.37 9.24 -27.34
CA PHE A 147 3.96 9.19 -26.93
C PHE A 147 3.70 9.86 -25.58
N TYR A 148 4.73 10.10 -24.78
CA TYR A 148 4.65 10.72 -23.46
C TYR A 148 3.91 12.07 -23.43
N PRO A 149 4.21 13.07 -24.30
CA PRO A 149 3.51 14.35 -24.27
C PRO A 149 2.01 14.26 -24.60
N ARG A 150 1.60 13.29 -25.44
CA ARG A 150 0.19 13.05 -25.75
C ARG A 150 -0.55 12.45 -24.57
N VAL A 151 0.02 11.44 -23.94
CA VAL A 151 -0.54 10.80 -22.74
C VAL A 151 -0.57 11.81 -21.57
N HIS A 152 0.50 12.57 -21.37
CA HIS A 152 0.58 13.62 -20.36
C HIS A 152 -0.54 14.67 -20.53
N SER A 153 -0.73 15.20 -21.74
CA SER A 153 -1.82 16.15 -22.03
C SER A 153 -3.21 15.56 -21.79
N LEU A 154 -3.41 14.30 -22.17
CA LEU A 154 -4.70 13.61 -22.05
C LEU A 154 -5.06 13.38 -20.57
N VAL A 155 -4.11 12.91 -19.77
CA VAL A 155 -4.32 12.63 -18.34
C VAL A 155 -4.28 13.91 -17.49
N GLN A 156 -3.57 14.96 -17.90
CA GLN A 156 -3.73 16.27 -17.24
C GLN A 156 -5.15 16.82 -17.38
N ARG A 157 -5.75 16.71 -18.57
CA ARG A 157 -7.08 17.25 -18.84
C ARG A 157 -8.22 16.35 -18.35
N ARG A 158 -8.06 15.03 -18.46
CA ARG A 158 -9.13 14.04 -18.21
C ARG A 158 -8.73 12.91 -17.27
N GLY A 159 -7.62 13.04 -16.54
CA GLY A 159 -7.05 11.94 -15.75
C GLY A 159 -8.01 11.37 -14.72
N GLY A 160 -8.85 12.21 -14.11
CA GLY A 160 -9.87 11.71 -13.18
C GLY A 160 -10.90 10.78 -13.84
N ILE A 161 -11.35 11.12 -15.04
CA ILE A 161 -12.31 10.31 -15.81
C ILE A 161 -11.65 9.02 -16.30
N ILE A 162 -10.42 9.12 -16.81
CA ILE A 162 -9.65 7.97 -17.30
C ILE A 162 -9.38 6.98 -16.17
N LEU A 163 -8.97 7.48 -15.00
CA LEU A 163 -8.76 6.66 -13.82
C LEU A 163 -10.05 6.00 -13.33
N PHE A 164 -11.15 6.76 -13.30
CA PHE A 164 -12.43 6.23 -12.83
C PHE A 164 -12.95 5.10 -13.71
N PHE A 165 -13.07 5.33 -15.02
CA PHE A 165 -13.54 4.29 -15.94
C PHE A 165 -12.52 3.18 -16.13
N GLY A 166 -11.22 3.49 -16.10
CA GLY A 166 -10.16 2.49 -16.14
C GLY A 166 -10.20 1.52 -14.96
N ALA A 167 -10.47 2.02 -13.74
CA ALA A 167 -10.52 1.21 -12.53
C ALA A 167 -11.77 0.31 -12.42
N ILE A 168 -12.80 0.61 -13.21
CA ILE A 168 -14.01 -0.22 -13.31
C ILE A 168 -13.76 -1.44 -14.22
N ILE A 169 -12.88 -1.32 -15.21
CA ILE A 169 -12.59 -2.38 -16.20
C ILE A 169 -11.56 -3.38 -15.64
N PRO A 170 -11.70 -4.70 -15.90
CA PRO A 170 -10.87 -5.74 -15.28
C PRO A 170 -9.34 -5.61 -15.46
N ASN A 171 -8.65 -6.22 -14.48
CA ASN A 171 -7.37 -5.80 -13.86
C ASN A 171 -6.11 -5.57 -14.72
N PRO A 172 -5.86 -6.14 -15.91
CA PRO A 172 -4.61 -5.83 -16.62
C PRO A 172 -4.55 -4.39 -17.15
N LEU A 173 -5.71 -3.79 -17.43
CA LEU A 173 -5.78 -2.47 -18.02
C LEU A 173 -5.52 -1.36 -17.00
N PHE A 174 -6.00 -1.56 -15.77
CA PHE A 174 -5.84 -0.54 -14.75
C PHE A 174 -4.40 -0.45 -14.22
N ASP A 175 -3.66 -1.56 -14.15
CA ASP A 175 -2.23 -1.57 -13.79
C ASP A 175 -1.41 -0.61 -14.67
N VAL A 176 -1.64 -0.65 -16.00
CA VAL A 176 -0.98 0.24 -16.97
C VAL A 176 -1.38 1.70 -16.76
N ILE A 177 -2.66 1.94 -16.46
CA ILE A 177 -3.19 3.29 -16.20
C ILE A 177 -2.61 3.84 -14.89
N GLY A 178 -2.46 3.01 -13.85
CA GLY A 178 -1.84 3.35 -12.58
C GLY A 178 -0.38 3.77 -12.75
N ILE A 179 0.40 2.97 -13.49
CA ILE A 179 1.79 3.30 -13.85
C ILE A 179 1.85 4.60 -14.66
N ALA A 180 0.97 4.76 -15.66
CA ALA A 180 0.92 5.98 -16.46
C ALA A 180 0.61 7.21 -15.60
N ALA A 181 -0.38 7.11 -14.70
CA ALA A 181 -0.77 8.18 -13.79
C ALA A 181 0.34 8.56 -12.80
N GLY A 182 1.11 7.57 -12.33
CA GLY A 182 2.31 7.79 -11.53
C GLY A 182 3.41 8.52 -12.30
N SER A 183 3.67 8.11 -13.54
CA SER A 183 4.75 8.68 -14.36
C SER A 183 4.56 10.17 -14.65
N ILE A 184 3.32 10.62 -14.85
CA ILE A 184 3.01 12.03 -15.11
C ILE A 184 2.86 12.88 -13.83
N GLY A 185 2.94 12.26 -12.65
CA GLY A 185 2.77 12.94 -11.37
C GLY A 185 1.32 13.33 -11.04
N TYR A 186 0.33 12.50 -11.38
CA TYR A 186 -1.06 12.77 -11.02
C TYR A 186 -1.24 12.83 -9.50
N PRO A 187 -1.93 13.81 -8.89
CA PRO A 187 -1.97 13.97 -7.44
C PRO A 187 -2.48 12.71 -6.70
N ILE A 188 -1.64 12.15 -5.83
CA ILE A 188 -1.86 10.87 -5.13
C ILE A 188 -3.20 10.82 -4.38
N LYS A 189 -3.58 11.91 -3.69
CA LYS A 189 -4.85 11.98 -2.95
C LYS A 189 -6.07 11.83 -3.87
N ARG A 190 -6.00 12.41 -5.07
CA ARG A 190 -7.07 12.29 -6.06
C ARG A 190 -7.06 10.91 -6.69
N PHE A 191 -5.88 10.35 -6.97
CA PHE A 191 -5.74 8.98 -7.48
C PHE A 191 -6.44 8.00 -6.55
N ILE A 192 -6.06 7.98 -5.28
CA ILE A 192 -6.61 7.06 -4.28
C ILE A 192 -8.12 7.25 -4.15
N ALA A 193 -8.61 8.49 -4.05
CA ALA A 193 -10.04 8.75 -3.92
C ALA A 193 -10.84 8.25 -5.13
N ILE A 194 -10.36 8.50 -6.35
CA ILE A 194 -11.04 8.08 -7.58
C ILE A 194 -11.02 6.56 -7.72
N VAL A 195 -9.86 5.94 -7.50
CA VAL A 195 -9.68 4.49 -7.60
C VAL A 195 -10.52 3.78 -6.56
N PHE A 196 -10.52 4.27 -5.32
CA PHE A 196 -11.36 3.72 -4.25
C PHE A 196 -12.84 3.75 -4.63
N VAL A 197 -13.37 4.89 -5.09
CA VAL A 197 -14.79 4.99 -5.46
C VAL A 197 -15.12 4.08 -6.65
N ALA A 198 -14.27 4.06 -7.68
CA ALA A 198 -14.46 3.20 -8.85
C ALA A 198 -14.43 1.70 -8.48
N LYS A 199 -13.45 1.29 -7.68
CA LYS A 199 -13.30 -0.09 -7.19
C LYS A 199 -14.43 -0.47 -6.23
N ALA A 200 -14.93 0.46 -5.41
CA ALA A 200 -16.09 0.23 -4.54
C ALA A 200 -17.35 -0.06 -5.36
N ILE A 201 -17.62 0.72 -6.40
CA ILE A 201 -18.74 0.47 -7.30
C ILE A 201 -18.58 -0.91 -7.98
N LYS A 202 -17.40 -1.20 -8.53
CA LYS A 202 -17.08 -2.51 -9.15
C LYS A 202 -17.31 -3.66 -8.16
N SER A 203 -16.66 -3.62 -7.01
CA SER A 203 -16.65 -4.75 -6.07
C SER A 203 -17.98 -4.91 -5.34
N THR A 204 -18.72 -3.83 -5.07
CA THR A 204 -20.11 -3.92 -4.59
C THR A 204 -21.03 -4.52 -5.68
N ALA A 205 -20.90 -4.10 -6.94
CA ALA A 205 -21.69 -4.67 -8.03
C ALA A 205 -21.41 -6.17 -8.22
N VAL A 206 -20.14 -6.57 -8.16
CA VAL A 206 -19.74 -7.99 -8.21
C VAL A 206 -20.29 -8.76 -7.01
N ALA A 207 -20.23 -8.22 -5.80
CA ALA A 207 -20.76 -8.86 -4.60
C ALA A 207 -22.27 -9.11 -4.71
N TYR A 208 -23.05 -8.11 -5.15
CA TYR A 208 -24.50 -8.28 -5.36
C TYR A 208 -24.80 -9.26 -6.49
N ALA A 209 -24.06 -9.19 -7.61
CA ALA A 209 -24.23 -10.10 -8.73
C ALA A 209 -23.97 -11.56 -8.31
N CYS A 210 -22.95 -11.80 -7.50
CA CYS A 210 -22.64 -13.13 -6.99
C CYS A 210 -23.62 -13.61 -5.93
N PHE A 211 -24.07 -12.75 -5.01
CA PHE A 211 -25.11 -13.09 -4.04
C PHE A 211 -26.40 -13.56 -4.75
N TRP A 212 -26.90 -12.76 -5.70
CA TRP A 212 -28.13 -13.08 -6.44
C TRP A 212 -27.94 -14.25 -7.41
N GLY A 213 -26.74 -14.39 -7.97
CA GLY A 213 -26.39 -15.49 -8.88
C GLY A 213 -26.36 -16.85 -8.18
N ILE A 214 -25.82 -16.90 -6.95
CA ILE A 214 -25.78 -18.13 -6.15
C ILE A 214 -27.20 -18.57 -5.78
N ASP A 215 -28.05 -17.64 -5.32
CA ASP A 215 -29.46 -17.92 -4.99
C ASP A 215 -30.23 -18.48 -6.20
N TRP A 216 -30.00 -17.92 -7.38
CA TRP A 216 -30.68 -18.35 -8.62
C TRP A 216 -30.27 -19.77 -9.05
N ILE A 217 -29.00 -20.12 -8.88
CA ILE A 217 -28.47 -21.46 -9.20
C ILE A 217 -28.99 -22.50 -8.20
N GLN A 218 -29.04 -22.18 -6.91
CA GLN A 218 -29.56 -23.09 -5.89
C GLN A 218 -31.07 -23.31 -6.06
N GLY A 219 -31.83 -22.28 -6.43
CA GLY A 219 -33.26 -22.41 -6.74
C GLY A 219 -33.56 -23.20 -8.03
N PHE A 220 -32.60 -23.34 -8.93
CA PHE A 220 -32.74 -24.16 -10.13
C PHE A 220 -32.32 -25.63 -9.91
N LEU A 221 -31.47 -25.89 -8.91
CA LEU A 221 -30.97 -27.22 -8.55
C LEU A 221 -31.77 -27.91 -7.42
N ALA A 222 -32.69 -27.19 -6.76
CA ALA A 222 -33.64 -27.71 -5.78
C ALA A 222 -34.97 -28.10 -6.44
#